data_AF-A0A0C9Z9D9-F1
#
_entry.id   AF-A0A0C9Z9D9-F1
#
_cell.length_a   1.000
_cell.length_b   1.000
_cell.length_c   1.000
_cell.angle_alpha   90.00
_cell.angle_beta   90.00
_cell.angle_gamma   90.00
#
_symmetry.space_group_name_H-M   'P 1'
#
loop_
_entity.id
_entity.type
_entity.pdbx_description
1 polymer ?
#
loop_
_entity_poly.entity_id
_entity_poly.type
_entity_poly.pdbx_seq_one_letter_code
_entity_poly.pdbx_strand_id
1 'polypeptide(L)'
;YLSDLYLIFTTADGPGLVYWNGMVGHSGKNGCCMYCGVLSRRKTQKKHYYPALLRPHDRCTAGSDHNDIDVFNLPLGGSTEYTNNLNTVVSVRNKTQWDKKKTDTGLTKPPLLLALQPT
;
A
#
# COMPACT_ATOMS: atom_id res chain seq x y z
N TYR A 1 9.82 28.27 -18.97
CA TYR A 1 9.97 28.41 -17.51
C TYR A 1 10.19 27.02 -16.95
N LEU A 2 11.35 26.75 -16.38
CA LEU A 2 11.64 25.49 -15.67
C LEU A 2 11.40 25.76 -14.19
N SER A 3 10.53 24.98 -13.57
CA SER A 3 10.27 25.03 -12.13
C SER A 3 10.99 23.86 -11.48
N ASP A 4 11.95 24.14 -10.59
CA ASP A 4 12.62 23.10 -9.81
C ASP A 4 11.74 22.70 -8.63
N LEU A 5 11.00 21.59 -8.78
CA LEU A 5 10.14 21.07 -7.72
C LEU A 5 10.95 20.23 -6.73
N TYR A 6 11.16 20.74 -5.53
CA TYR A 6 11.77 19.99 -4.44
C TYR A 6 10.71 19.25 -3.61
N LEU A 7 10.76 17.91 -3.65
CA LEU A 7 9.89 17.03 -2.89
C LEU A 7 10.57 16.62 -1.58
N ILE A 8 10.17 17.21 -0.47
CA ILE A 8 10.71 16.91 0.87
C ILE A 8 9.60 16.21 1.69
N PHE A 9 9.97 15.18 2.46
CA PHE A 9 9.07 14.43 3.35
C PHE A 9 7.87 13.75 2.65
N THR A 10 8.01 13.32 1.40
CA THR A 10 6.93 12.64 0.65
C THR A 10 6.44 11.34 1.29
N THR A 11 7.24 10.75 2.19
CA THR A 11 6.94 9.52 2.92
C THR A 11 6.58 9.78 4.39
N ALA A 12 6.55 11.02 4.86
CA ALA A 12 6.20 11.34 6.24
C ALA A 12 4.69 11.21 6.47
N ASP A 13 4.32 10.63 7.61
CA ASP A 13 2.94 10.52 8.08
C ASP A 13 2.75 11.48 9.24
N GLY A 14 1.95 12.53 9.04
CA GLY A 14 1.78 13.61 10.00
C GLY A 14 0.42 14.29 9.83
N PRO A 15 -0.25 14.71 10.92
CA PRO A 15 -1.51 15.43 10.82
C PRO A 15 -1.37 16.67 9.92
N GLY A 16 -2.16 16.74 8.85
CA GLY A 16 -2.13 17.85 7.89
C GLY A 16 -1.14 17.70 6.73
N LEU A 17 -0.33 16.63 6.69
CA LEU A 17 0.49 16.32 5.51
C LEU A 17 -0.36 15.75 4.37
N VAL A 18 -0.13 16.26 3.15
CA VAL A 18 -0.78 15.74 1.95
C VAL A 18 -0.31 14.32 1.71
N TYR A 19 -1.26 13.39 1.61
CA TYR A 19 -0.94 12.00 1.31
C TYR A 19 -0.65 11.83 -0.19
N TRP A 20 0.64 11.81 -0.53
CA TRP A 20 1.13 11.87 -1.93
C TRP A 20 0.90 10.60 -2.73
N ASN A 21 0.97 9.44 -2.09
CA ASN A 21 1.12 8.14 -2.78
C ASN A 21 -0.22 7.49 -3.20
N GLY A 22 -1.37 7.99 -2.72
CA GLY A 22 -2.68 7.43 -3.07
C GLY A 22 -2.93 6.00 -2.55
N MET A 23 -2.16 5.54 -1.57
CA MET A 23 -2.22 4.18 -1.02
C MET A 23 -3.17 4.06 0.18
N VAL A 24 -3.42 2.84 0.64
CA VAL A 24 -3.95 2.61 1.98
C VAL A 24 -2.85 2.90 2.99
N GLY A 25 -3.18 3.51 4.12
CA GLY A 25 -2.22 3.69 5.20
C GLY A 25 -1.77 2.36 5.81
N HIS A 26 -0.92 2.44 6.84
CA HIS A 26 -0.35 1.29 7.56
C HIS A 26 -1.35 0.24 8.09
N SER A 27 -2.65 0.58 8.18
CA SER A 27 -3.73 -0.30 8.62
C SER A 27 -4.31 -1.19 7.50
N GLY A 28 -3.81 -1.06 6.27
CA GLY A 28 -4.24 -1.85 5.11
C GLY A 28 -3.45 -3.14 4.91
N LYS A 29 -4.00 -4.06 4.08
CA LYS A 29 -3.37 -5.34 3.73
C LYS A 29 -2.02 -5.15 3.02
N ASN A 30 -1.95 -4.23 2.07
CA ASN A 30 -0.70 -3.80 1.45
C ASN A 30 -0.43 -2.35 1.84
N GLY A 31 0.13 -2.15 3.04
CA GLY A 31 0.28 -0.84 3.67
C GLY A 31 1.69 -0.22 3.52
N CYS A 32 2.61 -0.87 2.82
CA CYS A 32 3.96 -0.32 2.63
C CYS A 32 3.91 0.87 1.67
N CYS A 33 4.32 2.06 2.11
CA CYS A 33 4.34 3.27 1.27
C CYS A 33 5.20 3.16 0.00
N MET A 34 6.15 2.21 -0.03
CA MET A 34 7.02 1.95 -1.17
C MET A 34 6.51 0.82 -2.07
N TYR A 35 5.33 0.25 -1.80
CA TYR A 35 4.75 -0.84 -2.59
C TYR A 35 5.70 -2.04 -2.75
N CYS A 36 6.39 -2.46 -1.68
CA CYS A 36 7.38 -3.54 -1.73
C CYS A 36 6.80 -4.97 -1.84
N GLY A 37 5.48 -5.12 -1.84
CA GLY A 37 4.80 -6.41 -1.91
C GLY A 37 4.66 -7.16 -0.58
N VAL A 38 5.29 -6.68 0.50
CA VAL A 38 5.07 -7.24 1.84
C VAL A 38 3.64 -7.00 2.29
N LEU A 39 2.94 -8.09 2.60
CA LEU A 39 1.55 -8.05 3.06
C LEU A 39 1.48 -7.99 4.58
N SER A 40 0.72 -7.02 5.09
CA SER A 40 0.29 -6.91 6.48
C SER A 40 -0.58 -8.09 6.91
N ARG A 41 -0.73 -8.30 8.21
CA ARG A 41 -1.52 -9.39 8.80
C ARG A 41 -2.77 -8.88 9.50
N ARG A 42 -3.89 -9.56 9.30
CA ARG A 42 -5.18 -9.25 9.91
C ARG A 42 -5.39 -10.05 11.18
N LYS A 43 -5.77 -9.37 12.27
CA LYS A 43 -6.20 -10.04 13.50
C LYS A 43 -7.51 -10.81 13.26
N THR A 44 -7.63 -11.99 13.84
CA THR A 44 -8.82 -12.85 13.76
C THR A 44 -10.10 -12.09 14.10
N GLN A 45 -11.12 -12.21 13.26
CA GLN A 45 -12.42 -11.52 13.40
C GLN A 45 -12.36 -9.98 13.41
N LYS A 46 -11.23 -9.38 13.05
CA LYS A 46 -11.08 -7.93 12.92
C LYS A 46 -10.86 -7.55 11.46
N LYS A 47 -11.09 -6.27 11.14
CA LYS A 47 -10.90 -5.72 9.78
C LYS A 47 -9.55 -5.03 9.60
N HIS A 48 -8.87 -4.69 10.69
CA HIS A 48 -7.59 -3.98 10.68
C HIS A 48 -6.43 -4.93 10.40
N TYR A 49 -5.55 -4.50 9.51
CA TYR A 49 -4.27 -5.15 9.26
C TYR A 49 -3.16 -4.42 10.02
N TYR A 50 -2.17 -5.18 10.46
CA TYR A 50 -0.99 -4.69 11.15
C TYR A 50 0.26 -5.07 10.34
N PRO A 51 1.28 -4.22 10.28
CA PRO A 51 2.54 -4.51 9.61
C PRO A 51 3.37 -5.49 10.47
N ALA A 52 2.88 -6.71 10.64
CA ALA A 52 3.53 -7.77 11.40
C ALA A 52 4.25 -8.73 10.44
N LEU A 53 5.58 -8.81 10.58
CA LEU A 53 6.41 -9.69 9.74
C LEU A 53 6.31 -11.15 10.18
N LEU A 54 6.15 -11.39 11.49
CA LEU A 54 6.00 -12.73 12.06
C LEU A 54 4.56 -13.22 12.00
N ARG A 55 4.40 -14.49 11.65
CA ARG A 55 3.13 -15.20 11.57
C ARG A 55 2.65 -15.54 12.98
N PRO A 56 1.41 -15.17 13.35
CA PRO A 56 0.80 -15.61 14.58
C PRO A 56 0.83 -17.14 14.70
N HIS A 57 1.22 -17.66 15.87
CA HIS A 57 1.30 -19.10 16.11
C HIS A 57 -0.08 -19.78 16.08
N ASP A 58 -1.13 -19.08 16.49
CA ASP A 58 -2.50 -19.57 16.51
C ASP A 58 -3.47 -18.62 15.79
N ARG A 59 -4.57 -19.18 15.28
CA ARG A 59 -5.72 -18.42 14.74
C ARG A 59 -5.39 -17.48 13.58
N CYS A 60 -4.41 -17.83 12.75
CA CYS A 60 -4.14 -17.12 11.50
C CYS A 60 -5.40 -17.06 10.63
N THR A 61 -5.77 -15.85 10.24
CA THR A 61 -6.89 -15.65 9.32
C THR A 61 -6.44 -15.89 7.89
N ALA A 62 -7.29 -16.46 7.04
CA ALA A 62 -7.00 -16.64 5.62
C ALA A 62 -6.51 -15.32 4.97
N GLY A 63 -5.40 -15.39 4.25
CA GLY A 63 -4.73 -14.22 3.66
C GLY A 63 -3.80 -13.47 4.64
N SER A 64 -3.53 -14.04 5.81
CA SER A 64 -2.53 -13.57 6.80
C SER A 64 -1.71 -14.73 7.38
N ASP A 65 -1.79 -15.88 6.74
CA ASP A 65 -1.17 -17.18 7.02
C ASP A 65 0.16 -17.40 6.28
N HIS A 66 0.60 -16.40 5.51
CA HIS A 66 1.90 -16.39 4.83
C HIS A 66 3.07 -16.52 5.81
N ASN A 67 4.21 -17.02 5.31
CA ASN A 67 5.40 -17.31 6.12
C ASN A 67 5.97 -16.05 6.80
N ASP A 68 6.84 -16.26 7.78
CA ASP A 68 7.61 -15.18 8.39
C ASP A 68 8.45 -14.47 7.33
N ILE A 69 8.60 -13.16 7.50
CA ILE A 69 9.43 -12.33 6.64
C ILE A 69 10.64 -11.89 7.46
N ASP A 70 11.83 -12.22 6.95
CA ASP A 70 13.08 -11.77 7.55
C ASP A 70 13.25 -10.27 7.35
N VAL A 71 13.37 -9.54 8.47
CA VAL A 71 13.56 -8.09 8.47
C VAL A 71 14.89 -7.68 7.82
N PHE A 72 15.89 -8.57 7.82
CA PHE A 72 17.18 -8.32 7.19
C PHE A 72 17.17 -8.60 5.69
N ASN A 73 16.09 -9.18 5.17
CA ASN A 73 15.95 -9.55 3.76
C ASN A 73 14.58 -9.11 3.20
N LEU A 74 14.24 -7.83 3.40
CA LEU A 74 13.02 -7.25 2.86
C LEU A 74 13.13 -7.00 1.35
N PRO A 75 12.04 -7.22 0.60
CA PRO A 75 12.02 -6.87 -0.82
C PRO A 75 12.18 -5.35 -1.00
N LEU A 76 12.85 -4.97 -2.08
CA LEU A 76 12.96 -3.58 -2.49
C LEU A 76 11.57 -2.99 -2.77
N GLY A 77 11.44 -1.69 -2.56
CA GLY A 77 10.26 -0.93 -2.97
C GLY A 77 10.06 -1.00 -4.49
N GLY A 78 8.81 -0.76 -4.92
CA GLY A 78 8.45 -0.69 -6.33
C GLY A 78 8.15 -2.06 -6.95
N SER A 79 7.11 -2.74 -6.47
CA SER A 79 6.62 -3.95 -7.15
C SER A 79 6.18 -3.64 -8.59
N THR A 80 6.56 -4.53 -9.51
CA THR A 80 6.20 -4.49 -10.94
C THR A 80 4.69 -4.54 -11.17
N GLU A 81 3.92 -4.98 -10.18
CA GLU A 81 2.47 -5.05 -10.24
C GLU A 81 1.78 -3.69 -10.03
N TYR A 82 2.51 -2.67 -9.55
CA TYR A 82 1.95 -1.37 -9.18
C TYR A 82 1.06 -0.77 -10.27
N THR A 83 1.59 -0.65 -11.50
CA THR A 83 0.88 -0.02 -12.63
C THR A 83 -0.39 -0.79 -13.00
N ASN A 84 -0.32 -2.12 -13.02
CA ASN A 84 -1.47 -2.98 -13.36
C ASN A 84 -2.56 -2.90 -12.28
N ASN A 85 -2.15 -2.89 -11.01
CA ASN A 85 -3.06 -2.76 -9.88
C ASN A 85 -3.70 -1.37 -9.84
N LEU A 86 -2.95 -0.32 -10.17
CA LEU A 86 -3.47 1.04 -10.27
C LEU A 86 -4.52 1.15 -11.39
N ASN A 87 -4.21 0.64 -12.59
CA ASN A 87 -5.15 0.60 -13.71
C ASN A 87 -6.43 -0.16 -13.34
N THR A 88 -6.29 -1.26 -12.59
CA THR A 88 -7.44 -2.02 -12.10
C THR A 88 -8.31 -1.17 -11.17
N VAL A 89 -7.72 -0.48 -10.19
CA VAL A 89 -8.47 0.34 -9.22
C VAL A 89 -9.18 1.51 -9.89
N VAL A 90 -8.52 2.21 -10.82
CA VAL A 90 -9.09 3.36 -11.56
C VAL A 90 -10.23 2.93 -12.49
N SER A 91 -10.19 1.71 -13.01
CA SER A 91 -11.20 1.21 -13.95
C SER A 91 -12.49 0.71 -13.28
N VAL A 92 -12.49 0.51 -11.95
CA VAL A 92 -13.65 0.00 -11.22
C VAL A 92 -14.73 1.06 -11.06
N ARG A 93 -15.97 0.72 -11.43
CA ARG A 93 -17.14 1.62 -11.32
C ARG A 93 -18.09 1.30 -10.16
N ASN A 94 -17.91 0.15 -9.52
CA ASN A 94 -18.79 -0.33 -8.44
C ASN A 94 -18.08 -0.24 -7.08
N LYS A 95 -18.75 0.33 -6.07
CA LYS A 95 -18.18 0.53 -4.73
C LYS A 95 -17.70 -0.76 -4.06
N THR A 96 -18.49 -1.83 -4.13
CA THR A 96 -18.14 -3.13 -3.55
C THR A 96 -16.89 -3.72 -4.20
N GLN A 97 -16.82 -3.64 -5.54
CA GLN A 97 -15.62 -4.07 -6.27
C GLN A 97 -14.41 -3.18 -5.93
N TRP A 98 -14.64 -1.87 -5.75
CA TRP A 98 -13.58 -0.93 -5.43
C TRP A 98 -13.02 -1.20 -4.04
N ASP A 99 -13.87 -1.43 -3.04
CA ASP A 99 -13.42 -1.79 -1.68
C ASP A 99 -12.62 -3.10 -1.67
N LYS A 100 -13.03 -4.09 -2.48
CA LYS A 100 -12.28 -5.34 -2.64
C LYS A 100 -10.91 -5.08 -3.27
N LYS A 101 -10.86 -4.38 -4.41
CA LYS A 101 -9.60 -4.07 -5.13
C LYS A 101 -8.67 -3.18 -4.31
N LYS A 102 -9.19 -2.18 -3.60
CA LYS A 102 -8.43 -1.37 -2.64
C LYS A 102 -7.82 -2.24 -1.55
N THR A 103 -8.59 -3.16 -0.98
CA THR A 103 -8.09 -4.05 0.08
C THR A 103 -7.01 -4.98 -0.46
N ASP A 104 -7.18 -5.54 -1.66
CA ASP A 104 -6.23 -6.48 -2.24
C ASP A 104 -4.92 -5.79 -2.67
N THR A 105 -5.04 -4.64 -3.33
CA THR A 105 -3.89 -3.94 -3.93
C THR A 105 -3.21 -2.97 -2.99
N GLY A 106 -3.92 -2.44 -1.99
CA GLY A 106 -3.45 -1.33 -1.16
C GLY A 106 -3.48 0.04 -1.85
N LEU A 107 -4.18 0.19 -2.99
CA LEU A 107 -4.27 1.44 -3.73
C LEU A 107 -5.68 2.02 -3.64
N THR A 108 -5.79 3.35 -3.46
CA THR A 108 -7.07 4.06 -3.35
C THR A 108 -7.33 5.00 -4.53
N LYS A 109 -6.26 5.59 -5.08
CA LYS A 109 -6.29 6.57 -6.17
C LYS A 109 -4.90 6.70 -6.81
N PRO A 110 -4.78 7.28 -8.02
CA PRO A 110 -3.49 7.69 -8.56
C PRO A 110 -2.78 8.68 -7.62
N PRO A 111 -1.45 8.54 -7.42
CA PRO A 111 -0.70 9.50 -6.64
C PRO A 111 -0.58 10.82 -7.39
N LEU A 112 -0.51 11.93 -6.65
CA LEU A 112 -0.28 13.25 -7.24
C LEU A 112 1.04 13.31 -8.01
N LEU A 113 2.04 12.56 -7.53
CA LEU A 113 3.36 12.47 -8.16
C LEU A 113 3.32 11.91 -9.59
N LEU A 114 2.32 11.07 -9.93
CA LEU A 114 2.20 10.52 -11.29
C LEU A 114 1.81 11.59 -12.33
N ALA A 115 1.16 12.67 -11.89
CA ALA A 115 0.77 13.77 -12.76
C ALA A 115 1.91 14.76 -13.03
N LEU A 116 3.03 14.63 -12.32
CA LEU A 116 4.23 15.44 -12.53
C LEU A 116 5.01 14.89 -13.72
N GLN A 117 5.32 15.74 -14.69
CA GLN A 117 6.18 15.36 -15.80
C GLN A 117 7.63 15.26 -15.30
N PRO A 118 8.35 14.14 -15.55
CA PRO A 118 9.78 14.11 -15.33
C PRO A 118 10.43 15.15 -16.24
N THR A 119 11.31 15.97 -15.66
CA THR A 119 12.14 16.94 -16.39
C THR A 119 13.28 16.24 -17.11
#